data_AF-A0A091AF11-F1
#
_entry.id   AF-A0A091AF11-F1
#
_cell.length_a   1.000
_cell.length_b   1.000
_cell.length_c   1.000
_cell.angle_alpha   90.00
_cell.angle_beta   90.00
_cell.angle_gamma   90.00
#
_symmetry.space_group_name_H-M   'P 1'
#
loop_
_entity.id
_entity.type
_entity.pdbx_description
1 polymer ?
#
loop_
_entity_poly.entity_id
_entity_poly.type
_entity_poly.pdbx_seq_one_letter_code
_entity_poly.pdbx_strand_id
1 'polypeptide(L)' 'IAKLFLGNCRRSVKPKDAIHIASAIFAHCDYFVTTDRLLLKKVSSLREIRTINPIDFIQILEGKL' A
#
# COMPACT_ATOMS: atom_id res chain seq x y z
N ILE A 1 -15.92 -2.32 -3.30
CA ILE A 1 -14.54 -1.76 -3.26
C ILE A 1 -13.54 -2.80 -2.70
N ALA A 2 -13.66 -3.25 -1.45
CA ALA A 2 -12.79 -4.33 -0.92
C ALA A 2 -12.86 -5.66 -1.72
N LYS A 3 -14.03 -5.98 -2.31
CA LYS A 3 -14.23 -7.17 -3.17
C LYS A 3 -13.42 -7.14 -4.47
N LEU A 4 -13.01 -5.95 -4.95
CA LEU A 4 -12.18 -5.78 -6.16
C LEU A 4 -10.70 -6.10 -5.88
N PHE A 5 -10.26 -5.89 -4.63
CA PHE A 5 -8.87 -6.12 -4.18
C PHE A 5 -8.55 -7.60 -3.95
N LEU A 6 -9.52 -8.37 -3.46
CA LEU A 6 -9.36 -9.79 -3.15
C LEU A 6 -9.16 -10.66 -4.41
N GLY A 7 -9.51 -10.15 -5.60
CA GLY A 7 -9.30 -10.84 -6.88
C GLY A 7 -7.86 -10.78 -7.40
N ASN A 8 -7.14 -9.68 -7.16
CA ASN A 8 -5.80 -9.43 -7.70
C ASN A 8 -4.67 -9.61 -6.66
N CYS A 9 -4.93 -9.37 -5.37
CA CYS A 9 -4.00 -9.75 -4.31
C CYS A 9 -4.14 -11.26 -4.05
N ARG A 10 -3.33 -12.08 -4.74
CA ARG A 10 -3.22 -13.53 -4.55
C ARG A 10 -3.18 -13.92 -3.06
N ARG A 11 -4.35 -14.20 -2.47
CA ARG A 11 -4.65 -15.00 -1.25
C ARG A 11 -3.79 -14.80 0.02
N SER A 12 -2.92 -13.79 0.09
CA SER A 12 -1.83 -13.74 1.11
C SER A 12 -1.74 -12.45 1.92
N VAL A 13 -2.67 -11.50 1.73
CA VAL A 13 -2.78 -10.26 2.51
C VAL A 13 -3.82 -10.48 3.61
N LYS A 14 -3.51 -10.13 4.86
CA LYS A 14 -4.47 -10.32 5.96
C LYS A 14 -5.68 -9.41 5.74
N PRO A 15 -6.89 -9.81 6.18
CA PRO A 15 -8.11 -9.01 5.98
C PRO A 15 -7.99 -7.56 6.50
N LYS A 16 -7.32 -7.36 7.64
CA LYS A 16 -7.09 -6.02 8.22
C LYS A 16 -6.25 -5.13 7.29
N ASP A 17 -5.15 -5.67 6.77
CA ASP A 17 -4.25 -4.94 5.87
C ASP A 17 -4.97 -4.59 4.55
N ALA A 18 -5.76 -5.52 4.03
CA ALA A 18 -6.53 -5.31 2.80
C ALA A 18 -7.55 -4.17 2.92
N ILE A 19 -8.20 -4.02 4.09
CA ILE A 19 -9.15 -2.94 4.33
C ILE A 19 -8.43 -1.58 4.39
N HIS A 20 -7.29 -1.48 5.06
CA HIS A 20 -6.54 -0.21 5.12
C HIS A 20 -6.08 0.23 3.74
N ILE A 21 -5.56 -0.70 2.92
CA ILE A 21 -5.13 -0.39 1.55
C ILE A 21 -6.34 0.03 0.70
N ALA A 22 -7.45 -0.69 0.78
CA ALA A 22 -8.66 -0.33 0.06
C ALA A 22 -9.20 1.05 0.48
N SER A 23 -9.09 1.41 1.77
CA SER A 23 -9.47 2.73 2.28
C SER A 23 -8.57 3.83 1.71
N ALA A 24 -7.25 3.61 1.65
CA ALA A 24 -6.32 4.60 1.12
C ALA A 24 -6.55 4.84 -0.39
N ILE A 25 -6.83 3.78 -1.15
CA ILE A 25 -7.20 3.88 -2.57
C ILE A 25 -8.53 4.60 -2.75
N PHE A 26 -9.53 4.27 -1.93
CA PHE A 26 -10.83 4.93 -1.97
C PHE A 26 -10.74 6.42 -1.65
N ALA A 27 -9.85 6.79 -0.74
CA ALA A 27 -9.55 8.18 -0.41
C ALA A 27 -8.62 8.87 -1.42
N HIS A 28 -8.24 8.19 -2.51
CA HIS A 28 -7.32 8.67 -3.54
C HIS A 28 -5.95 9.13 -2.98
N CYS A 29 -5.44 8.43 -1.96
CA CYS A 29 -4.11 8.71 -1.43
C CYS A 29 -3.02 8.32 -2.45
N ASP A 30 -1.99 9.16 -2.58
CA ASP A 30 -0.83 8.85 -3.41
C ASP A 30 0.04 7.72 -2.86
N TYR A 31 0.15 7.67 -1.52
CA TYR A 31 1.04 6.76 -0.80
C TYR A 31 0.31 6.02 0.32
N PHE A 32 0.61 4.73 0.45
CA PHE A 32 0.31 3.92 1.63
C PHE A 32 1.61 3.64 2.37
N VAL A 33 1.75 4.26 3.55
CA VAL A 33 2.97 4.18 4.36
C VAL A 33 2.87 3.03 5.35
N THR A 34 3.85 2.13 5.37
CA THR A 34 3.89 1.02 6.34
C THR A 34 5.31 0.56 6.65
N THR A 35 5.54 0.05 7.85
CA THR A 35 6.82 -0.55 8.26
C THR A 35 6.88 -2.06 8.01
N ASP A 36 5.76 -2.70 7.67
CA ASP A 36 5.72 -4.15 7.41
C ASP A 36 6.37 -4.48 6.06
N ARG A 37 7.58 -5.02 6.11
CA ARG A 37 8.37 -5.40 4.94
C ARG A 37 7.71 -6.50 4.10
N LEU A 38 6.98 -7.43 4.72
CA LEU A 38 6.29 -8.48 3.99
C LEU A 38 5.07 -7.90 3.28
N LEU A 39 4.37 -6.96 3.92
CA LEU A 39 3.27 -6.24 3.29
C LEU A 39 3.78 -5.46 2.09
N LEU A 40 4.81 -4.61 2.26
CA LEU A 40 5.43 -3.82 1.18
C LEU A 40 5.75 -4.67 -0.06
N LYS A 41 6.35 -5.86 0.13
CA LYS A 41 6.67 -6.77 -0.98
C LYS A 41 5.44 -7.39 -1.65
N LYS A 42 4.38 -7.66 -0.89
CA LYS A 42 3.14 -8.27 -1.42
C LYS A 42 2.33 -7.28 -2.25
N VAL A 43 2.43 -6.00 -1.93
CA VAL A 43 1.56 -4.95 -2.45
C VAL A 43 2.29 -3.98 -3.38
N SER A 44 3.61 -4.12 -3.54
CA SER A 44 4.42 -3.30 -4.45
C SER A 44 4.04 -3.44 -5.93
N SER A 45 3.33 -4.50 -6.31
CA SER A 45 2.83 -4.71 -7.67
C SER A 45 1.47 -4.05 -7.94
N LEU A 46 0.83 -3.49 -6.92
CA LEU A 46 -0.42 -2.74 -7.07
C LEU A 46 -0.15 -1.45 -7.82
N ARG A 47 -0.99 -1.17 -8.82
CA ARG A 47 -0.88 0.04 -9.64
C ARG A 47 -1.73 1.18 -9.08
N GLU A 48 -2.68 0.85 -8.23
CA GLU A 48 -3.68 1.75 -7.67
C GLU A 48 -3.15 2.64 -6.55
N ILE A 49 -2.08 2.24 -5.87
CA ILE A 49 -1.46 3.03 -4.78
C ILE A 49 0.03 2.70 -4.63
N ARG A 50 0.86 3.71 -4.36
CA ARG A 50 2.29 3.50 -4.09
C ARG A 50 2.50 3.13 -2.63
N THR A 51 3.07 1.97 -2.38
CA THR A 51 3.39 1.54 -1.01
C THR A 51 4.84 1.78 -0.68
N ILE A 52 5.10 2.47 0.42
CA ILE A 52 6.44 2.96 0.77
C ILE A 52 6.70 2.83 2.26
N ASN A 53 7.97 2.68 2.65
CA ASN A 53 8.33 2.73 4.06
C ASN A 53 8.43 4.19 4.55
N PRO A 54 8.25 4.46 5.85
CA PRO A 54 8.26 5.82 6.37
C PRO A 54 9.56 6.59 6.10
N ILE A 55 10.72 5.92 6.13
CA ILE A 55 12.02 6.58 5.94
C ILE A 55 12.16 7.08 4.51
N ASP A 56 11.88 6.23 3.53
CA ASP A 56 11.91 6.62 2.11
C ASP A 56 10.85 7.70 1.83
N PHE A 57 9.70 7.63 2.49
CA PHE A 57 8.65 8.65 2.35
C PHE A 57 9.14 10.04 2.81
N ILE A 58 9.81 10.12 3.96
CA ILE A 58 10.42 11.37 4.42
C ILE A 58 11.50 11.85 3.45
N GLN A 59 12.32 10.95 2.90
CA GLN A 59 13.33 11.33 1.91
C GLN A 59 12.72 11.93 0.63
N ILE A 60 11.58 11.42 0.16
CA ILE A 60 10.82 12.02 -0.94
C ILE A 60 10.31 13.42 -0.57
N LEU A 61 9.73 13.59 0.63
CA LEU A 61 9.23 14.90 1.08
C LEU A 61 10.34 15.95 1.20
N GLU A 62 11.54 15.51 1.59
CA GLU A 62 12.73 16.34 1.72
C GLU A 62 13.46 16.59 0.39
N GLY A 63 12.97 16.03 -0.73
CA GLY A 63 13.58 16.17 -2.06
C GLY A 63 14.94 15.47 -2.21
N LYS A 64 15.17 14.40 -1.45
CA LYS A 64 16.44 13.64 -1.41
C LYS A 64 16.40 12.36 -2.25
N LEU A 65 15.27 12.07 -2.90
CA LEU A 65 14.99 10.91 -3.75
C LEU A 65 14.29 11.32 -5.04
#